data_AF-A0A943GCJ4-F1
#
_entry.id   AF-A0A943GCJ4-F1
#
_cell.length_a   1.000
_cell.length_b   1.000
_cell.length_c   1.000
_cell.angle_alpha   90.00
_cell.angle_beta   90.00
_cell.angle_gamma   90.00
#
_symmetry.space_group_name_H-M   'P 1'
#
loop_
_entity.id
_entity.type
_entity.pdbx_description
1 polymer ?
#
loop_
_entity_poly.entity_id
_entity_poly.type
_entity_poly.pdbx_seq_one_letter_code
_entity_poly.pdbx_strand_id
1 'polypeptide(L)'
;MKKIYIIFVLVLGIIISGCSSTDKREHGTSERYEAGERMSYFSKYGYPAPDGRRGTELPYLQATSHIKGKRTFLNRYSEGKILDFYKNLEVEGYGDNSYYWRWYFSVDERAYSRSINKTLVSSYNSRPSSILTLSGNNWVRKKVPANPIGNLKKLIVLERGKSGVVTYLLVSGTNGEYLVKGEYAVRQVLGLSKGNIGETVKVYRAKGGSEEYSSRNTLSNPWLLPSGFLALEKRGSRYYVYGGGYGHGVGMSQYGAFDLAENYGYSHKKILGCYYTDVSLKNMYRLDGVGKTIRVGITTNGHKSLDHSVVNLTSHSKAALTNSWMNMKLNPRDNVKIVSDGKRKIIYVNGKKRAETVQGVTYKSKDNKIIVTSLRRGHRKTTYPVYRGTMEVKLSKTNSKALRMINEVNMEDYLLQVLPSEMPESFGLEALKAQAVAARTYALNDYFHSRFKKEGFHVIDDTRSQMYNNGDENPTSTKAIKETYGQVMLYEGKPIDAKYYSTSSGYGAAAHNIW
;
A
#
# COMPACT_ATOMS: atom_id res chain seq x y z
N MET A 1 -30.81 20.32 -46.77
CA MET A 1 -30.32 20.80 -45.46
C MET A 1 -30.79 19.84 -44.36
N LYS A 2 -29.95 18.90 -43.93
CA LYS A 2 -30.24 18.01 -42.79
C LYS A 2 -29.70 18.66 -41.51
N LYS A 3 -30.59 19.03 -40.60
CA LYS A 3 -30.24 19.55 -39.26
C LYS A 3 -29.66 18.41 -38.42
N ILE A 4 -28.39 18.52 -38.05
CA ILE A 4 -27.73 17.66 -37.08
C ILE A 4 -28.08 18.21 -35.69
N TYR A 5 -28.81 17.44 -34.89
CA TYR A 5 -28.99 17.72 -33.46
C TYR A 5 -27.77 17.17 -32.71
N ILE A 6 -26.86 18.07 -32.31
CA ILE A 6 -25.81 17.75 -31.33
C ILE A 6 -26.47 17.82 -29.94
N ILE A 7 -26.77 16.66 -29.37
CA ILE A 7 -27.19 16.57 -27.96
C ILE A 7 -25.92 16.67 -27.11
N PHE A 8 -25.66 17.84 -26.55
CA PHE A 8 -24.70 18.01 -25.45
C PHE A 8 -25.31 17.35 -24.19
N VAL A 9 -24.91 16.12 -23.90
CA VAL A 9 -25.19 15.52 -22.59
C VAL A 9 -24.26 16.19 -21.58
N LEU A 10 -24.78 17.21 -20.89
CA LEU A 10 -24.13 17.84 -19.76
C LEU A 10 -24.00 16.80 -18.63
N VAL A 11 -22.88 16.07 -18.57
CA VAL A 11 -22.64 15.09 -17.51
C VAL A 11 -22.23 15.85 -16.24
N LEU A 12 -23.19 16.37 -15.47
CA LEU A 12 -22.92 16.95 -14.15
C LEU A 12 -22.08 15.95 -13.32
N GLY A 13 -20.83 16.30 -13.06
CA GLY A 13 -19.99 15.63 -12.07
C GLY A 13 -20.09 16.42 -10.78
N ILE A 14 -20.31 15.75 -9.67
CA ILE A 14 -20.13 16.38 -8.37
C ILE A 14 -18.62 16.47 -8.18
N ILE A 15 -18.07 17.68 -8.28
CA ILE A 15 -16.74 18.00 -7.77
C ILE A 15 -16.85 17.90 -6.26
N ILE A 16 -16.02 17.08 -5.63
CA ILE A 16 -16.00 16.98 -4.17
C ILE A 16 -15.04 18.04 -3.64
N SER A 17 -15.56 19.02 -2.91
CA SER A 17 -14.76 19.94 -2.08
C SER A 17 -14.54 19.32 -0.69
N GLY A 18 -13.28 19.25 -0.24
CA GLY A 18 -12.84 18.58 0.98
C GLY A 18 -13.20 19.28 2.30
N CYS A 19 -12.78 18.66 3.40
CA CYS A 19 -12.82 19.25 4.75
C CYS A 19 -11.92 20.49 4.83
N SER A 20 -12.22 21.39 5.77
CA SER A 20 -11.54 22.69 5.97
C SER A 20 -10.03 22.61 6.23
N SER A 21 -9.40 21.43 6.29
CA SER A 21 -7.94 21.34 6.25
C SER A 21 -7.33 21.68 4.87
N THR A 22 -8.18 21.75 3.84
CA THR A 22 -7.88 22.30 2.51
C THR A 22 -8.37 23.75 2.32
N ASP A 23 -8.86 24.42 3.37
CA ASP A 23 -9.49 25.74 3.22
C ASP A 23 -8.53 26.78 2.67
N LYS A 24 -8.96 27.29 1.52
CA LYS A 24 -8.55 28.52 0.82
C LYS A 24 -7.07 28.58 0.45
N ARG A 25 -6.83 28.59 -0.85
CA ARG A 25 -5.67 29.25 -1.47
C ARG A 25 -5.72 30.73 -1.07
N GLU A 26 -5.30 31.08 0.14
CA GLU A 26 -4.94 32.45 0.44
C GLU A 26 -3.67 32.73 -0.37
N HIS A 27 -3.86 33.42 -1.50
CA HIS A 27 -2.84 34.30 -2.05
C HIS A 27 -2.62 35.45 -1.06
N GLY A 28 -2.08 35.12 0.11
CA GLY A 28 -1.60 36.06 1.13
C GLY A 28 -0.13 36.31 0.89
N THR A 29 0.25 37.58 0.89
CA THR A 29 1.56 38.12 0.57
C THR A 29 2.72 37.39 1.25
N SER A 30 3.75 37.15 0.44
CA SER A 30 4.96 36.39 0.70
C SER A 30 5.80 36.88 1.89
N GLU A 31 5.93 36.05 2.92
CA GLU A 31 7.27 35.76 3.45
C GLU A 31 7.87 34.68 2.55
N ARG A 32 9.00 34.98 1.91
CA ARG A 32 9.64 34.14 0.89
C ARG A 32 9.96 32.75 1.44
N TYR A 33 9.09 31.79 1.16
CA TYR A 33 9.46 30.39 1.03
C TYR A 33 10.33 30.25 -0.23
N GLU A 34 11.48 29.58 -0.14
CA GLU A 34 12.07 29.00 -1.34
C GLU A 34 11.00 28.09 -1.96
N ALA A 35 10.61 28.37 -3.20
CA ALA A 35 9.58 27.63 -3.90
C ALA A 35 9.93 26.13 -3.92
N GLY A 36 9.18 25.30 -3.19
CA GLY A 36 9.36 23.85 -3.19
C GLY A 36 8.46 23.09 -2.22
N GLU A 37 8.09 21.87 -2.59
CA GLU A 37 7.32 20.93 -1.75
C GLU A 37 8.20 20.07 -0.81
N ARG A 38 9.47 20.48 -0.62
CA ARG A 38 10.47 19.72 0.14
C ARG A 38 11.30 20.61 1.03
N MET A 39 11.82 20.01 2.09
CA MET A 39 12.62 20.65 3.12
C MET A 39 13.99 19.98 3.13
N SER A 40 15.01 20.65 2.58
CA SER A 40 16.34 20.08 2.32
C SER A 40 17.42 20.68 3.23
N TYR A 41 18.31 19.81 3.72
CA TYR A 41 19.50 20.14 4.51
C TYR A 41 20.80 19.63 3.89
N PHE A 42 20.80 19.19 2.63
CA PHE A 42 22.02 18.75 1.93
C PHE A 42 23.13 19.79 2.03
N SER A 43 22.88 21.04 1.60
CA SER A 43 23.86 22.12 1.66
C SER A 43 24.29 22.48 3.08
N LYS A 44 23.36 22.45 4.05
CA LYS A 44 23.65 22.71 5.48
C LYS A 44 24.70 21.75 6.04
N TYR A 45 24.69 20.49 5.58
CA TYR A 45 25.63 19.47 6.00
C TYR A 45 26.79 19.26 5.01
N GLY A 46 26.95 20.13 4.01
CA GLY A 46 28.05 20.06 3.04
C GLY A 46 27.94 18.92 2.03
N TYR A 47 26.73 18.42 1.78
CA TYR A 47 26.50 17.36 0.80
C TYR A 47 25.84 17.91 -0.47
N PRO A 48 26.18 17.37 -1.66
CA PRO A 48 25.46 17.71 -2.88
C PRO A 48 24.04 17.13 -2.81
N ALA A 49 23.05 17.90 -3.28
CA ALA A 49 21.72 17.34 -3.51
C ALA A 49 21.81 16.34 -4.68
N PRO A 50 21.19 15.16 -4.59
CA PRO A 50 21.23 14.18 -5.68
C PRO A 50 20.51 14.70 -6.92
N ASP A 51 21.11 14.53 -8.11
CA ASP A 51 20.58 14.92 -9.44
C ASP A 51 19.31 14.17 -9.88
N GLY A 52 18.66 13.46 -8.96
CA GLY A 52 17.62 12.49 -9.27
C GLY A 52 16.38 13.13 -9.86
N ARG A 53 15.90 12.57 -10.99
CA ARG A 53 14.52 12.74 -11.46
C ARG A 53 13.58 12.60 -10.27
N ARG A 54 12.83 13.67 -10.01
CA ARG A 54 11.80 13.75 -8.99
C ARG A 54 10.63 12.88 -9.41
N GLY A 55 9.84 12.40 -8.45
CA GLY A 55 8.57 11.75 -8.75
C GLY A 55 7.67 12.71 -9.56
N THR A 56 6.73 12.17 -10.33
CA THR A 56 5.75 12.99 -11.04
C THR A 56 4.72 13.51 -10.05
N GLU A 57 4.53 14.82 -9.99
CA GLU A 57 3.47 15.42 -9.19
C GLU A 57 2.10 14.96 -9.71
N LEU A 58 1.24 14.53 -8.79
CA LEU A 58 -0.12 14.09 -9.08
C LEU A 58 -1.09 15.09 -8.44
N PRO A 59 -1.83 15.90 -9.22
CA PRO A 59 -2.70 16.96 -8.68
C PRO A 59 -3.73 16.50 -7.65
N TYR A 60 -4.11 15.23 -7.71
CA TYR A 60 -5.09 14.59 -6.83
C TYR A 60 -4.49 13.85 -5.61
N LEU A 61 -3.16 13.75 -5.50
CA LEU A 61 -2.44 13.12 -4.36
C LEU A 61 -1.40 14.09 -3.78
N GLN A 62 -1.92 15.11 -3.11
CA GLN A 62 -1.15 16.18 -2.50
C GLN A 62 -0.91 15.93 -1.01
N ALA A 63 -0.01 16.70 -0.41
CA ALA A 63 0.20 16.65 1.03
C ALA A 63 -1.02 17.23 1.77
N THR A 64 -1.53 16.50 2.75
CA THR A 64 -2.75 16.87 3.50
C THR A 64 -2.46 16.99 5.00
N SER A 65 -3.20 17.86 5.69
CA SER A 65 -3.17 17.98 7.14
C SER A 65 -4.35 17.23 7.74
N HIS A 66 -4.08 16.41 8.75
CA HIS A 66 -5.09 15.65 9.49
C HIS A 66 -5.10 15.99 10.99
N ILE A 67 -4.27 16.93 11.46
CA ILE A 67 -4.34 17.42 12.84
C ILE A 67 -5.53 18.36 13.05
N LYS A 68 -6.07 18.40 14.28
CA LYS A 68 -7.04 19.43 14.69
C LYS A 68 -6.27 20.70 15.10
N GLY A 69 -6.77 21.89 14.72
CA GLY A 69 -6.18 23.18 15.11
C GLY A 69 -5.10 23.73 14.16
N LYS A 70 -4.26 24.66 14.66
CA LYS A 70 -3.25 25.38 13.85
C LYS A 70 -2.12 24.45 13.40
N ARG A 71 -1.68 24.61 12.14
CA ARG A 71 -0.54 23.87 11.55
C ARG A 71 0.72 24.06 12.41
N THR A 72 1.34 22.95 12.83
CA THR A 72 2.39 22.93 13.86
C THR A 72 3.76 23.30 13.30
N PHE A 73 4.40 22.40 12.54
CA PHE A 73 5.76 22.56 12.03
C PHE A 73 5.82 23.05 10.57
N LEU A 74 4.69 23.05 9.85
CA LEU A 74 4.64 23.43 8.42
C LEU A 74 5.00 24.90 8.17
N ASN A 75 4.92 25.75 9.19
CA ASN A 75 5.15 27.19 9.04
C ASN A 75 6.64 27.54 8.97
N ARG A 76 7.51 26.82 9.71
CA ARG A 76 8.99 26.99 9.69
C ARG A 76 9.71 25.69 10.01
N TYR A 77 10.48 25.19 9.05
CA TYR A 77 11.16 23.91 9.13
C TYR A 77 12.23 23.86 10.23
N SER A 78 12.15 22.85 11.11
CA SER A 78 13.14 22.54 12.13
C SER A 78 13.01 21.07 12.55
N GLU A 79 14.10 20.29 12.50
CA GLU A 79 14.11 18.92 13.02
C GLU A 79 13.74 18.86 14.51
N GLY A 80 14.09 19.90 15.29
CA GLY A 80 13.70 20.00 16.70
C GLY A 80 12.19 20.08 16.86
N LYS A 81 11.51 20.95 16.11
CA LYS A 81 10.04 21.06 16.15
C LYS A 81 9.34 19.79 15.69
N ILE A 82 9.91 19.07 14.71
CA ILE A 82 9.38 17.78 14.26
C ILE A 82 9.57 16.69 15.32
N LEU A 83 10.72 16.69 16.00
CA LEU A 83 10.97 15.81 17.13
C LEU A 83 9.97 16.08 18.27
N ASP A 84 9.74 17.34 18.63
CA ASP A 84 8.77 17.74 19.64
C ASP A 84 7.35 17.31 19.24
N PHE A 85 6.98 17.44 17.96
CA PHE A 85 5.69 16.99 17.44
C PHE A 85 5.48 15.48 17.60
N TYR A 86 6.49 14.64 17.33
CA TYR A 86 6.36 13.19 17.48
C TYR A 86 6.51 12.70 18.93
N LYS A 87 7.09 13.52 19.82
CA LYS A 87 7.09 13.28 21.26
C LYS A 87 5.76 13.67 21.91
N ASN A 88 5.08 14.68 21.38
CA ASN A 88 3.82 15.16 21.93
C ASN A 88 2.68 14.17 21.64
N LEU A 89 2.15 13.57 22.71
CA LEU A 89 1.03 12.64 22.68
C LEU A 89 -0.34 13.33 22.74
N GLU A 90 -0.40 14.58 23.18
CA GLU A 90 -1.63 15.40 23.27
C GLU A 90 -2.11 15.87 21.90
N VAL A 91 -1.28 15.75 20.85
CA VAL A 91 -1.69 16.14 19.49
C VAL A 91 -2.83 15.23 19.02
N GLU A 92 -3.97 15.84 18.76
CA GLU A 92 -5.16 15.19 18.21
C GLU A 92 -5.35 15.47 16.71
N GLY A 93 -6.14 14.62 16.05
CA GLY A 93 -6.36 14.66 14.63
C GLY A 93 -7.28 13.56 14.12
N TYR A 94 -7.56 13.57 12.82
CA TYR A 94 -8.37 12.54 12.20
C TYR A 94 -7.60 11.21 12.13
N GLY A 95 -8.11 10.21 12.85
CA GLY A 95 -7.48 8.88 12.98
C GLY A 95 -6.51 8.74 14.15
N ASP A 96 -6.55 9.68 15.09
CA ASP A 96 -5.77 9.66 16.33
C ASP A 96 -6.19 8.55 17.31
N ASN A 97 -7.37 7.97 17.12
CA ASN A 97 -7.88 6.79 17.80
C ASN A 97 -7.09 5.49 17.51
N SER A 98 -6.14 5.51 16.57
CA SER A 98 -5.21 4.42 16.29
C SER A 98 -3.99 4.45 17.21
N TYR A 99 -3.59 3.29 17.75
CA TYR A 99 -2.32 3.17 18.48
C TYR A 99 -1.09 3.46 17.61
N TYR A 100 -1.22 3.50 16.29
CA TYR A 100 -0.13 3.92 15.41
C TYR A 100 0.00 5.44 15.29
N TRP A 101 -0.91 6.23 15.86
CA TRP A 101 -0.86 7.69 15.80
C TRP A 101 0.48 8.24 16.27
N ARG A 102 1.01 7.68 17.37
CA ARG A 102 2.36 7.90 17.87
C ARG A 102 3.03 6.57 18.17
N TRP A 103 4.32 6.51 17.90
CA TRP A 103 5.15 5.37 18.28
C TRP A 103 6.58 5.80 18.57
N TYR A 104 7.27 5.04 19.42
CA TYR A 104 8.68 5.25 19.66
C TYR A 104 9.39 3.97 20.08
N PHE A 105 10.71 3.96 19.93
CA PHE A 105 11.59 2.98 20.53
C PHE A 105 12.96 3.60 20.83
N SER A 106 13.78 2.88 21.59
CA SER A 106 15.19 3.18 21.75
C SER A 106 16.05 1.94 21.54
N VAL A 107 17.30 2.15 21.13
CA VAL A 107 18.27 1.08 20.88
C VAL A 107 19.68 1.59 21.19
N ASP A 108 20.51 0.73 21.77
CA ASP A 108 21.93 1.02 21.98
C ASP A 108 22.68 1.15 20.64
N GLU A 109 23.61 2.09 20.56
CA GLU A 109 24.38 2.41 19.36
C GLU A 109 25.16 1.21 18.82
N ARG A 110 25.75 0.38 19.67
CA ARG A 110 26.50 -0.81 19.21
C ARG A 110 25.55 -1.84 18.61
N ALA A 111 24.40 -2.06 19.26
CA ALA A 111 23.37 -2.93 18.73
C ALA A 111 22.78 -2.39 17.43
N TYR A 112 22.57 -1.07 17.34
CA TYR A 112 22.03 -0.47 16.13
C TYR A 112 23.01 -0.47 14.97
N SER A 113 24.31 -0.28 15.25
CA SER A 113 25.39 -0.42 14.27
C SER A 113 25.33 -1.79 13.61
N ARG A 114 25.23 -2.88 14.38
CA ARG A 114 25.08 -4.23 13.83
C ARG A 114 23.85 -4.35 12.92
N SER A 115 22.71 -3.81 13.34
CA SER A 115 21.49 -3.85 12.54
C SER A 115 21.62 -3.09 11.23
N ILE A 116 22.07 -1.84 11.27
CA ILE A 116 22.19 -0.97 10.10
C ILE A 116 23.19 -1.53 9.08
N ASN A 117 24.31 -2.12 9.53
CA ASN A 117 25.22 -2.81 8.62
C ASN A 117 24.53 -3.93 7.82
N LYS A 118 23.65 -4.71 8.46
CA LYS A 118 22.88 -5.79 7.79
C LYS A 118 21.75 -5.26 6.92
N THR A 119 20.99 -4.27 7.40
CA THR A 119 19.83 -3.75 6.68
C THR A 119 20.24 -2.88 5.49
N LEU A 120 21.38 -2.18 5.50
CA LEU A 120 21.91 -1.49 4.33
C LEU A 120 22.22 -2.47 3.18
N VAL A 121 22.88 -3.59 3.49
CA VAL A 121 23.19 -4.64 2.51
C VAL A 121 21.91 -5.25 1.94
N SER A 122 20.96 -5.62 2.80
CA SER A 122 19.67 -6.19 2.37
C SER A 122 18.84 -5.19 1.54
N SER A 123 18.83 -3.92 1.93
CA SER A 123 18.13 -2.85 1.21
C SER A 123 18.77 -2.61 -0.16
N TYR A 124 20.10 -2.60 -0.25
CA TYR A 124 20.80 -2.49 -1.54
C TYR A 124 20.50 -3.69 -2.45
N ASN A 125 20.57 -4.92 -1.93
CA ASN A 125 20.31 -6.12 -2.74
C ASN A 125 18.87 -6.17 -3.28
N SER A 126 17.91 -5.64 -2.52
CA SER A 126 16.51 -5.59 -2.96
C SER A 126 16.20 -4.38 -3.83
N ARG A 127 16.82 -3.22 -3.56
CA ARG A 127 16.59 -1.94 -4.23
C ARG A 127 17.90 -1.14 -4.36
N PRO A 128 18.76 -1.49 -5.34
CA PRO A 128 20.06 -0.83 -5.50
C PRO A 128 19.96 0.68 -5.77
N SER A 129 18.83 1.15 -6.32
CA SER A 129 18.58 2.57 -6.58
C SER A 129 18.28 3.41 -5.35
N SER A 130 18.04 2.78 -4.21
CA SER A 130 17.68 3.45 -2.96
C SER A 130 18.86 3.62 -1.99
N ILE A 131 20.01 3.00 -2.25
CA ILE A 131 21.20 3.10 -1.40
C ILE A 131 22.35 3.64 -2.25
N LEU A 132 22.80 4.86 -1.95
CA LEU A 132 23.78 5.59 -2.74
C LEU A 132 25.03 5.88 -1.91
N THR A 133 26.17 5.94 -2.58
CA THR A 133 27.47 6.27 -2.00
C THR A 133 28.00 7.53 -2.67
N LEU A 134 28.56 8.45 -1.89
CA LEU A 134 29.17 9.65 -2.43
C LEU A 134 30.48 9.28 -3.15
N SER A 135 30.64 9.77 -4.37
CA SER A 135 31.85 9.58 -5.17
C SER A 135 32.16 10.90 -5.89
N GLY A 136 33.21 11.59 -5.44
CA GLY A 136 33.39 13.00 -5.81
C GLY A 136 32.20 13.82 -5.32
N ASN A 137 31.59 14.62 -6.20
CA ASN A 137 30.41 15.42 -5.89
C ASN A 137 29.07 14.75 -6.26
N ASN A 138 29.07 13.45 -6.54
CA ASN A 138 27.91 12.74 -7.07
C ASN A 138 27.50 11.55 -6.21
N TRP A 139 26.19 11.40 -5.99
CA TRP A 139 25.61 10.21 -5.36
C TRP A 139 25.43 9.10 -6.38
N VAL A 140 26.22 8.04 -6.25
CA VAL A 140 26.25 6.93 -7.22
C VAL A 140 25.88 5.61 -6.59
N ARG A 141 25.40 4.67 -7.42
CA ARG A 141 25.14 3.29 -7.00
C ARG A 141 26.45 2.52 -7.00
N LYS A 142 26.92 2.11 -5.83
CA LYS A 142 28.06 1.21 -5.65
C LYS A 142 27.64 0.02 -4.82
N LYS A 143 28.31 -1.11 -5.04
CA LYS A 143 28.10 -2.32 -4.24
C LYS A 143 28.36 -2.01 -2.76
N VAL A 144 27.40 -2.34 -1.91
CA VAL A 144 27.51 -2.16 -0.46
C VAL A 144 28.28 -3.37 0.12
N PRO A 145 29.42 -3.18 0.81
CA PRO A 145 30.18 -4.27 1.41
C PRO A 145 29.45 -4.84 2.64
N ALA A 146 29.93 -5.96 3.19
CA ALA A 146 29.22 -6.68 4.27
C ALA A 146 29.15 -5.92 5.61
N ASN A 147 30.10 -5.03 5.88
CA ASN A 147 30.15 -4.17 7.07
C ASN A 147 30.30 -2.69 6.65
N PRO A 148 29.25 -2.12 6.02
CA PRO A 148 29.35 -0.87 5.26
C PRO A 148 29.72 0.34 6.09
N ILE A 149 29.21 0.45 7.32
CA ILE A 149 29.41 1.63 8.17
C ILE A 149 30.33 1.35 9.35
N GLY A 150 30.55 0.08 9.72
CA GLY A 150 31.26 -0.23 10.96
C GLY A 150 30.49 0.27 12.18
N ASN A 151 31.11 1.10 13.01
CA ASN A 151 30.41 1.74 14.13
C ASN A 151 29.63 2.96 13.64
N LEU A 152 28.33 3.01 13.95
CA LEU A 152 27.45 4.11 13.61
C LEU A 152 27.92 5.40 14.30
N LYS A 153 28.09 6.47 13.52
CA LYS A 153 28.46 7.80 14.01
C LYS A 153 27.28 8.76 13.98
N LYS A 154 26.57 8.82 12.85
CA LYS A 154 25.50 9.80 12.61
C LYS A 154 24.35 9.18 11.80
N LEU A 155 23.13 9.55 12.19
CA LEU A 155 21.93 9.42 11.39
C LEU A 155 21.36 10.84 11.21
N ILE A 156 21.36 11.34 9.99
CA ILE A 156 20.93 12.72 9.70
C ILE A 156 19.86 12.69 8.62
N VAL A 157 18.70 13.27 8.92
CA VAL A 157 17.68 13.53 7.90
C VAL A 157 18.17 14.69 7.04
N LEU A 158 18.46 14.40 5.77
CA LEU A 158 18.93 15.39 4.81
C LEU A 158 17.79 16.01 4.01
N GLU A 159 16.65 15.33 3.89
CA GLU A 159 15.48 15.91 3.23
C GLU A 159 14.18 15.27 3.72
N ARG A 160 13.13 16.09 3.75
CA ARG A 160 11.74 15.66 3.95
C ARG A 160 10.82 16.21 2.85
N GLY A 161 9.73 15.50 2.60
CA GLY A 161 8.56 16.10 1.94
C GLY A 161 7.85 17.09 2.87
N LYS A 162 7.06 18.02 2.32
CA LYS A 162 6.32 19.04 3.08
C LYS A 162 5.50 18.48 4.25
N SER A 163 4.97 17.26 4.10
CA SER A 163 4.22 16.54 5.13
C SER A 163 5.07 16.05 6.33
N GLY A 164 6.39 16.22 6.27
CA GLY A 164 7.33 15.75 7.27
C GLY A 164 7.84 14.32 7.05
N VAL A 165 7.42 13.62 5.99
CA VAL A 165 7.97 12.30 5.63
C VAL A 165 9.45 12.41 5.25
N VAL A 166 10.30 11.51 5.74
CA VAL A 166 11.72 11.47 5.37
C VAL A 166 11.88 10.94 3.95
N THR A 167 12.50 11.74 3.08
CA THR A 167 12.82 11.36 1.68
C THR A 167 14.29 10.96 1.53
N TYR A 168 15.19 11.56 2.32
CA TYR A 168 16.61 11.23 2.33
C TYR A 168 17.18 11.19 3.74
N LEU A 169 17.85 10.08 4.06
CA LEU A 169 18.57 9.87 5.30
C LEU A 169 20.04 9.57 5.01
N LEU A 170 20.94 10.33 5.61
CA LEU A 170 22.35 10.02 5.67
C LEU A 170 22.63 9.06 6.83
N VAL A 171 23.32 7.97 6.51
CA VAL A 171 23.86 7.03 7.49
C VAL A 171 25.38 7.07 7.39
N SER A 172 26.04 7.49 8.46
CA SER A 172 27.50 7.63 8.53
C SER A 172 28.07 6.80 9.66
N GLY A 173 29.18 6.10 9.39
CA GLY A 173 29.93 5.35 10.39
C GLY A 173 31.43 5.43 10.18
N THR A 174 32.18 4.60 10.92
CA THR A 174 33.65 4.53 10.82
C THR A 174 34.15 4.11 9.45
N ASN A 175 33.41 3.25 8.73
CA ASN A 175 33.87 2.65 7.48
C ASN A 175 33.35 3.37 6.23
N GLY A 176 32.32 4.20 6.36
CA GLY A 176 31.74 4.88 5.21
C GLY A 176 30.40 5.54 5.48
N GLU A 177 29.91 6.22 4.45
CA GLU A 177 28.65 6.97 4.46
C GLU A 177 27.76 6.54 3.30
N TYR A 178 26.46 6.48 3.57
CA TYR A 178 25.45 6.06 2.60
C TYR A 178 24.25 6.99 2.68
N LEU A 179 23.77 7.40 1.51
CA LEU A 179 22.51 8.11 1.37
C LEU A 179 21.40 7.11 1.08
N VAL A 180 20.43 7.03 1.98
CA VAL A 180 19.24 6.20 1.84
C VAL A 180 18.12 7.07 1.24
N LYS A 181 17.68 6.70 0.05
CA LYS A 181 16.67 7.39 -0.76
C LYS A 181 15.31 6.70 -0.67
N GLY A 182 14.30 7.47 -0.28
CA GLY A 182 12.90 7.10 -0.27
C GLY A 182 12.43 6.54 1.08
N GLU A 183 11.18 6.85 1.43
CA GLU A 183 10.55 6.49 2.71
C GLU A 183 10.68 4.99 3.03
N TYR A 184 10.44 4.12 2.05
CA TYR A 184 10.47 2.68 2.27
C TYR A 184 11.87 2.19 2.62
N ALA A 185 12.90 2.67 1.91
CA ALA A 185 14.27 2.28 2.19
C ALA A 185 14.72 2.80 3.55
N VAL A 186 14.31 4.02 3.94
CA VAL A 186 14.54 4.56 5.29
C VAL A 186 13.93 3.64 6.35
N ARG A 187 12.67 3.22 6.17
CA ARG A 187 11.97 2.29 7.08
C ARG A 187 12.64 0.93 7.20
N GLN A 188 13.21 0.42 6.11
CA GLN A 188 13.93 -0.86 6.10
C GLN A 188 15.30 -0.75 6.76
N VAL A 189 16.08 0.28 6.42
CA VAL A 189 17.43 0.49 6.97
C VAL A 189 17.36 0.70 8.48
N LEU A 190 16.40 1.50 8.95
CA LEU A 190 16.17 1.72 10.38
C LEU A 190 15.38 0.61 11.07
N GLY A 191 14.95 -0.40 10.32
CA GLY A 191 14.14 -1.52 10.79
C GLY A 191 14.83 -2.38 11.85
N LEU A 192 14.01 -3.08 12.62
CA LEU A 192 14.44 -3.83 13.80
C LEU A 192 14.33 -5.33 13.54
N SER A 193 15.32 -6.10 14.00
CA SER A 193 15.29 -7.56 13.98
C SER A 193 16.00 -8.08 15.22
N LYS A 194 15.40 -9.04 15.93
CA LYS A 194 16.05 -9.67 17.09
C LYS A 194 17.39 -10.30 16.71
N GLY A 195 17.47 -10.95 15.54
CA GLY A 195 18.72 -11.56 15.06
C GLY A 195 19.81 -10.55 14.72
N ASN A 196 19.44 -9.35 14.26
CA ASN A 196 20.41 -8.31 13.92
C ASN A 196 20.88 -7.51 15.16
N ILE A 197 19.96 -7.24 16.07
CA ILE A 197 20.20 -6.37 17.24
C ILE A 197 20.80 -7.19 18.39
N GLY A 198 20.34 -8.43 18.58
CA GLY A 198 20.72 -9.33 19.67
C GLY A 198 19.70 -9.36 20.82
N GLU A 199 18.71 -8.45 20.82
CA GLU A 199 17.70 -8.36 21.86
C GLU A 199 16.31 -8.04 21.29
N THR A 200 15.29 -8.24 22.12
CA THR A 200 13.93 -7.81 21.80
C THR A 200 13.82 -6.30 22.02
N VAL A 201 13.58 -5.56 20.94
CA VAL A 201 13.29 -4.12 21.01
C VAL A 201 11.79 -3.93 20.82
N LYS A 202 11.13 -3.35 21.80
CA LYS A 202 9.71 -2.99 21.73
C LYS A 202 9.55 -1.61 21.12
N VAL A 203 8.66 -1.51 20.14
CA VAL A 203 8.11 -0.25 19.66
C VAL A 203 6.82 0.00 20.44
N TYR A 204 6.86 0.99 21.31
CA TYR A 204 5.70 1.44 22.07
C TYR A 204 4.84 2.36 21.21
N ARG A 205 3.55 2.39 21.50
CA ARG A 205 2.52 2.96 20.63
C ARG A 205 1.45 3.67 21.46
N ALA A 206 0.92 4.77 20.95
CA ALA A 206 -0.07 5.60 21.61
C ALA A 206 -1.08 6.16 20.61
N LYS A 207 -2.29 6.40 21.12
CA LYS A 207 -3.33 7.19 20.45
C LYS A 207 -3.03 8.68 20.66
N GLY A 208 -3.73 9.57 19.95
CA GLY A 208 -3.77 10.99 20.34
C GLY A 208 -4.46 11.17 21.69
N GLY A 209 -4.08 12.22 22.41
CA GLY A 209 -4.58 12.52 23.75
C GLY A 209 -4.15 11.52 24.84
N SER A 210 -3.23 10.60 24.56
CA SER A 210 -2.76 9.64 25.58
C SER A 210 -1.76 10.31 26.53
N GLU A 211 -1.88 10.04 27.83
CA GLU A 211 -0.90 10.51 28.84
C GLU A 211 0.48 9.85 28.65
N GLU A 212 0.49 8.57 28.27
CA GLU A 212 1.71 7.77 28.08
C GLU A 212 1.60 6.78 26.92
N TYR A 213 2.75 6.21 26.52
CA TYR A 213 2.76 5.13 25.53
C TYR A 213 2.28 3.82 26.14
N SER A 214 1.49 3.06 25.38
CA SER A 214 0.90 1.81 25.85
C SER A 214 1.94 0.70 26.02
N SER A 215 2.01 0.14 27.24
CA SER A 215 2.82 -1.05 27.56
C SER A 215 2.25 -2.35 26.99
N ARG A 216 0.95 -2.40 26.68
CA ARG A 216 0.26 -3.57 26.13
C ARG A 216 0.28 -3.60 24.60
N ASN A 217 0.14 -2.43 23.96
CA ASN A 217 0.04 -2.34 22.51
C ASN A 217 1.41 -2.18 21.84
N THR A 218 2.40 -3.01 22.16
CA THR A 218 3.75 -2.90 21.58
C THR A 218 3.92 -3.74 20.31
N LEU A 219 4.91 -3.40 19.47
CA LEU A 219 5.43 -4.28 18.41
C LEU A 219 6.85 -4.74 18.76
N SER A 220 7.14 -6.03 18.60
CA SER A 220 8.48 -6.57 18.84
C SER A 220 9.28 -6.63 17.54
N ASN A 221 10.39 -5.89 17.50
CA ASN A 221 11.36 -5.87 16.39
C ASN A 221 10.72 -5.86 14.99
N PRO A 222 9.93 -4.82 14.62
CA PRO A 222 9.39 -4.72 13.28
C PRO A 222 10.51 -4.51 12.25
N TRP A 223 10.68 -5.47 11.32
CA TRP A 223 11.69 -5.41 10.26
C TRP A 223 11.51 -4.21 9.31
N LEU A 224 10.27 -3.74 9.17
CA LEU A 224 9.93 -2.49 8.48
C LEU A 224 9.28 -1.57 9.51
N LEU A 225 9.84 -0.39 9.72
CA LEU A 225 9.24 0.58 10.64
C LEU A 225 7.81 0.96 10.21
N PRO A 226 6.92 1.36 11.14
CA PRO A 226 5.52 1.62 10.81
C PRO A 226 5.32 2.65 9.67
N SER A 227 6.13 3.71 9.64
CA SER A 227 6.09 4.75 8.60
C SER A 227 7.45 5.44 8.44
N GLY A 228 7.61 6.25 7.38
CA GLY A 228 8.74 7.16 7.19
C GLY A 228 8.54 8.54 7.85
N PHE A 229 7.45 8.70 8.61
CA PHE A 229 7.12 9.92 9.37
C PHE A 229 7.74 9.79 10.76
N LEU A 230 9.02 10.13 10.86
CA LEU A 230 9.82 9.92 12.06
C LEU A 230 10.80 11.06 12.34
N ALA A 231 11.27 11.14 13.57
CA ALA A 231 12.35 11.98 14.05
C ALA A 231 13.33 11.15 14.88
N LEU A 232 14.59 11.62 14.89
CA LEU A 232 15.72 10.93 15.50
C LEU A 232 16.31 11.80 16.60
N GLU A 233 16.73 11.16 17.68
CA GLU A 233 17.44 11.81 18.77
C GLU A 233 18.49 10.84 19.32
N LYS A 234 19.70 11.33 19.56
CA LYS A 234 20.76 10.57 20.23
C LYS A 234 20.96 11.14 21.63
N ARG A 235 20.94 10.27 22.65
CA ARG A 235 21.29 10.64 24.04
C ARG A 235 22.33 9.65 24.55
N GLY A 236 23.55 10.12 24.80
CA GLY A 236 24.67 9.25 25.15
C GLY A 236 24.90 8.19 24.07
N SER A 237 24.96 6.91 24.47
CA SER A 237 25.12 5.76 23.56
C SER A 237 23.81 5.21 23.00
N ARG A 238 22.66 5.89 23.16
CA ARG A 238 21.37 5.38 22.70
C ARG A 238 20.74 6.27 21.64
N TYR A 239 20.16 5.63 20.63
CA TYR A 239 19.28 6.28 19.66
C TYR A 239 17.83 6.10 20.10
N TYR A 240 17.07 7.18 20.00
CA TYR A 240 15.64 7.23 20.16
C TYR A 240 15.03 7.58 18.81
N VAL A 241 14.03 6.82 18.41
CA VAL A 241 13.28 7.05 17.17
C VAL A 241 11.83 7.26 17.58
N TYR A 242 11.30 8.43 17.26
CA TYR A 242 9.92 8.81 17.46
C TYR A 242 9.23 8.93 16.11
N GLY A 243 7.96 8.59 16.01
CA GLY A 243 7.23 8.73 14.78
C GLY A 243 5.73 8.61 14.97
N GLY A 244 5.02 8.62 13.84
CA GLY A 244 3.57 8.47 13.82
C GLY A 244 3.09 7.84 12.53
N GLY A 245 1.85 7.36 12.54
CA GLY A 245 1.21 6.71 11.41
C GLY A 245 1.71 5.31 11.09
N TYR A 246 0.98 4.66 10.18
CA TYR A 246 1.26 3.32 9.66
C TYR A 246 0.92 3.25 8.17
N GLY A 247 1.93 2.95 7.35
CA GLY A 247 1.84 2.96 5.89
C GLY A 247 2.62 4.09 5.23
N HIS A 248 2.44 4.25 3.91
CA HIS A 248 3.20 5.21 3.09
C HIS A 248 2.68 6.65 3.21
N GLY A 249 1.44 6.85 3.66
CA GLY A 249 0.90 8.19 3.93
C GLY A 249 0.24 8.91 2.74
N VAL A 250 0.04 8.26 1.60
CA VAL A 250 -0.47 8.91 0.36
C VAL A 250 -1.95 8.57 0.16
N GLY A 251 -2.78 9.57 -0.11
CA GLY A 251 -4.22 9.40 -0.31
C GLY A 251 -4.97 9.21 1.00
N MET A 252 -5.95 8.30 1.02
CA MET A 252 -6.87 8.19 2.16
C MET A 252 -6.29 7.43 3.36
N SER A 253 -6.33 8.04 4.55
CA SER A 253 -6.08 7.33 5.81
C SER A 253 -7.33 6.56 6.23
N GLN A 254 -7.22 5.25 6.44
CA GLN A 254 -8.35 4.40 6.83
C GLN A 254 -8.90 4.73 8.23
N TYR A 255 -8.01 4.92 9.21
CA TYR A 255 -8.41 5.37 10.54
C TYR A 255 -8.94 6.81 10.54
N GLY A 256 -8.41 7.67 9.66
CA GLY A 256 -8.97 9.02 9.48
C GLY A 256 -10.36 9.01 8.85
N ALA A 257 -10.60 8.14 7.86
CA ALA A 257 -11.93 7.92 7.29
C ALA A 257 -12.93 7.39 8.32
N PHE A 258 -12.50 6.45 9.17
CA PHE A 258 -13.30 5.97 10.30
C PHE A 258 -13.66 7.11 11.25
N ASP A 259 -12.67 7.88 11.69
CA ASP A 259 -12.88 8.98 12.63
C ASP A 259 -13.82 10.05 12.05
N LEU A 260 -13.62 10.44 10.79
CA LEU A 260 -14.51 11.37 10.07
C LEU A 260 -15.94 10.85 9.94
N ALA A 261 -16.12 9.55 9.70
CA ALA A 261 -17.44 8.94 9.62
C ALA A 261 -18.13 8.90 11.00
N GLU A 262 -17.45 8.32 11.99
CA GLU A 262 -18.01 8.01 13.30
C GLU A 262 -18.18 9.25 14.17
N ASN A 263 -17.14 10.07 14.28
CA ASN A 263 -17.11 11.19 15.23
C ASN A 263 -17.56 12.53 14.61
N TYR A 264 -17.62 12.63 13.28
CA TYR A 264 -18.01 13.86 12.59
C TYR A 264 -19.21 13.68 11.63
N GLY A 265 -19.71 12.47 11.46
CA GLY A 265 -20.88 12.18 10.61
C GLY A 265 -20.64 12.43 9.13
N TYR A 266 -19.39 12.34 8.66
CA TYR A 266 -19.08 12.64 7.26
C TYR A 266 -19.57 11.51 6.34
N SER A 267 -20.27 11.88 5.27
CA SER A 267 -20.56 10.94 4.19
C SER A 267 -19.29 10.51 3.47
N HIS A 268 -19.34 9.36 2.81
CA HIS A 268 -18.22 8.83 2.02
C HIS A 268 -17.69 9.82 0.99
N LYS A 269 -18.59 10.60 0.36
CA LYS A 269 -18.20 11.64 -0.60
C LYS A 269 -17.33 12.69 0.08
N LYS A 270 -17.77 13.21 1.23
CA LYS A 270 -17.03 14.23 1.98
C LYS A 270 -15.69 13.69 2.47
N ILE A 271 -15.64 12.44 2.94
CA ILE A 271 -14.41 11.74 3.32
C ILE A 271 -13.43 11.69 2.16
N LEU A 272 -13.85 11.22 0.98
CA LEU A 272 -12.98 11.14 -0.20
C LEU A 272 -12.42 12.52 -0.59
N GLY A 273 -13.22 13.58 -0.50
CA GLY A 273 -12.79 14.96 -0.77
C GLY A 273 -11.72 15.48 0.20
N CYS A 274 -11.61 14.92 1.41
CA CYS A 274 -10.53 15.26 2.33
C CYS A 274 -9.16 14.78 1.85
N TYR A 275 -9.11 13.74 1.03
CA TYR A 275 -7.90 12.99 0.71
C TYR A 275 -7.51 13.01 -0.77
N TYR A 276 -8.48 13.25 -1.67
CA TYR A 276 -8.26 13.31 -3.12
C TYR A 276 -8.75 14.65 -3.65
N THR A 277 -7.82 15.47 -4.16
CA THR A 277 -8.09 16.82 -4.64
C THR A 277 -8.50 16.85 -6.10
N ASP A 278 -9.40 17.76 -6.47
CA ASP A 278 -9.84 18.01 -7.85
C ASP A 278 -10.40 16.77 -8.58
N VAL A 279 -11.01 15.85 -7.82
CA VAL A 279 -11.63 14.63 -8.36
C VAL A 279 -13.13 14.76 -8.48
N SER A 280 -13.70 14.05 -9.46
CA SER A 280 -15.14 13.90 -9.65
C SER A 280 -15.57 12.46 -9.42
N LEU A 281 -16.76 12.26 -8.83
CA LEU A 281 -17.36 10.93 -8.75
C LEU A 281 -18.20 10.64 -9.99
N LYS A 282 -17.93 9.49 -10.61
CA LYS A 282 -18.68 8.99 -11.77
C LYS A 282 -18.93 7.49 -11.63
N ASN A 283 -19.85 6.97 -12.44
CA ASN A 283 -20.05 5.53 -12.54
C ASN A 283 -19.12 4.96 -13.64
N MET A 284 -18.29 3.98 -13.29
CA MET A 284 -17.30 3.39 -14.19
C MET A 284 -17.90 2.74 -15.43
N TYR A 285 -19.15 2.25 -15.37
CA TYR A 285 -19.81 1.63 -16.50
C TYR A 285 -20.27 2.63 -17.58
N ARG A 286 -20.03 3.93 -17.35
CA ARG A 286 -20.21 5.00 -18.33
C ARG A 286 -18.90 5.41 -19.02
N LEU A 287 -17.79 4.76 -18.70
CA LEU A 287 -16.49 5.04 -19.30
C LEU A 287 -16.22 4.05 -20.44
N ASP A 288 -15.62 4.54 -21.51
CA ASP A 288 -15.24 3.72 -22.65
C ASP A 288 -14.14 2.72 -22.27
N GLY A 289 -14.24 1.50 -22.82
CA GLY A 289 -13.25 0.44 -22.61
C GLY A 289 -13.29 -0.23 -21.23
N VAL A 290 -14.29 0.05 -20.39
CA VAL A 290 -14.46 -0.60 -19.08
C VAL A 290 -15.21 -1.92 -19.20
N GLY A 291 -14.50 -3.04 -18.98
CA GLY A 291 -15.12 -4.34 -18.79
C GLY A 291 -15.82 -4.48 -17.42
N LYS A 292 -16.73 -5.47 -17.30
CA LYS A 292 -17.35 -5.83 -16.02
C LYS A 292 -16.46 -6.70 -15.14
N THR A 293 -15.43 -7.31 -15.72
CA THR A 293 -14.55 -8.25 -15.01
C THR A 293 -13.16 -7.68 -14.80
N ILE A 294 -12.55 -8.08 -13.69
CA ILE A 294 -11.16 -7.87 -13.38
C ILE A 294 -10.45 -9.21 -13.28
N ARG A 295 -9.17 -9.24 -13.68
CA ARG A 295 -8.31 -10.42 -13.65
C ARG A 295 -7.27 -10.21 -12.56
N VAL A 296 -7.23 -11.11 -11.59
CA VAL A 296 -6.39 -11.02 -10.40
C VAL A 296 -5.36 -12.14 -10.42
N GLY A 297 -4.08 -11.81 -10.40
CA GLY A 297 -3.00 -12.78 -10.20
C GLY A 297 -2.98 -13.26 -8.75
N ILE A 298 -3.09 -14.57 -8.55
CA ILE A 298 -3.15 -15.17 -7.20
C ILE A 298 -1.76 -15.63 -6.77
N THR A 299 -1.29 -15.18 -5.61
CA THR A 299 0.02 -15.51 -5.05
C THR A 299 0.01 -16.79 -4.22
N THR A 300 1.17 -17.33 -3.88
CA THR A 300 1.36 -18.46 -2.98
C THR A 300 1.10 -18.06 -1.52
N ASN A 301 1.15 -19.02 -0.59
CA ASN A 301 0.95 -18.76 0.83
C ASN A 301 1.95 -17.73 1.38
N GLY A 302 1.42 -16.72 2.09
CA GLY A 302 2.21 -15.59 2.59
C GLY A 302 2.65 -14.63 1.49
N HIS A 303 1.99 -14.64 0.32
CA HIS A 303 2.21 -13.72 -0.79
C HIS A 303 3.66 -13.71 -1.33
N LYS A 304 4.35 -14.85 -1.26
CA LYS A 304 5.78 -14.96 -1.55
C LYS A 304 6.12 -14.91 -3.04
N SER A 305 5.25 -15.46 -3.89
CA SER A 305 5.45 -15.56 -5.34
C SER A 305 4.10 -15.76 -6.03
N LEU A 306 3.99 -15.61 -7.36
CA LEU A 306 2.86 -16.21 -8.10
C LEU A 306 3.18 -17.53 -8.80
N ASP A 307 4.36 -18.10 -8.60
CA ASP A 307 4.72 -19.44 -9.09
C ASP A 307 4.22 -20.51 -8.12
N HIS A 308 3.18 -21.25 -8.51
CA HIS A 308 2.60 -22.36 -7.74
C HIS A 308 3.15 -23.70 -8.23
N SER A 309 3.68 -24.52 -7.33
CA SER A 309 4.11 -25.89 -7.67
C SER A 309 2.93 -26.83 -7.92
N VAL A 310 1.78 -26.56 -7.28
CA VAL A 310 0.55 -27.34 -7.41
C VAL A 310 -0.67 -26.42 -7.23
N VAL A 311 -1.70 -26.69 -8.01
CA VAL A 311 -3.01 -26.03 -7.88
C VAL A 311 -4.07 -27.08 -7.60
N ASN A 312 -4.75 -26.97 -6.46
CA ASN A 312 -5.87 -27.83 -6.10
C ASN A 312 -7.16 -27.02 -6.03
N LEU A 313 -8.16 -27.40 -6.81
CA LEU A 313 -9.45 -26.73 -6.92
C LEU A 313 -10.59 -27.69 -6.59
N THR A 314 -11.62 -27.17 -5.93
CA THR A 314 -12.89 -27.88 -5.72
C THR A 314 -14.04 -26.89 -5.59
N SER A 315 -15.28 -27.37 -5.58
CA SER A 315 -16.46 -26.55 -5.33
C SER A 315 -17.57 -27.39 -4.70
N HIS A 316 -18.54 -26.73 -4.06
CA HIS A 316 -19.71 -27.41 -3.49
C HIS A 316 -20.83 -27.65 -4.51
N SER A 317 -20.71 -27.13 -5.73
CA SER A 317 -21.66 -27.32 -6.83
C SER A 317 -21.03 -28.11 -7.98
N LYS A 318 -21.81 -28.44 -9.00
CA LYS A 318 -21.25 -28.99 -10.26
C LYS A 318 -20.33 -27.95 -10.88
N ALA A 319 -19.24 -28.39 -11.49
CA ALA A 319 -18.28 -27.52 -12.14
C ALA A 319 -17.87 -28.06 -13.51
N ALA A 320 -17.09 -27.26 -14.24
CA ALA A 320 -16.43 -27.68 -15.45
C ALA A 320 -14.99 -27.16 -15.48
N LEU A 321 -14.09 -27.98 -16.01
CA LEU A 321 -12.73 -27.60 -16.39
C LEU A 321 -12.65 -27.57 -17.92
N THR A 322 -12.36 -26.40 -18.48
CA THR A 322 -12.49 -26.15 -19.92
C THR A 322 -11.21 -25.59 -20.53
N ASN A 323 -10.98 -25.86 -21.81
CA ASN A 323 -10.08 -25.13 -22.71
C ASN A 323 -10.68 -25.16 -24.14
N SER A 324 -9.92 -24.85 -25.19
CA SER A 324 -10.48 -24.76 -26.56
C SER A 324 -11.05 -26.07 -27.09
N TRP A 325 -10.64 -27.22 -26.56
CA TRP A 325 -11.03 -28.55 -27.05
C TRP A 325 -11.58 -29.48 -25.95
N MET A 326 -11.35 -29.15 -24.68
CA MET A 326 -11.74 -29.94 -23.52
C MET A 326 -12.90 -29.27 -22.79
N ASN A 327 -13.92 -30.05 -22.44
CA ASN A 327 -15.00 -29.65 -21.53
C ASN A 327 -15.28 -30.77 -20.52
N MET A 328 -14.49 -30.81 -19.44
CA MET A 328 -14.59 -31.84 -18.42
C MET A 328 -15.61 -31.44 -17.36
N LYS A 329 -16.75 -32.14 -17.32
CA LYS A 329 -17.77 -31.97 -16.27
C LYS A 329 -17.29 -32.58 -14.96
N LEU A 330 -17.53 -31.88 -13.86
CA LEU A 330 -17.10 -32.23 -12.51
C LEU A 330 -18.30 -32.27 -11.57
N ASN A 331 -18.32 -33.25 -10.68
CA ASN A 331 -19.32 -33.36 -9.63
C ASN A 331 -18.94 -32.47 -8.43
N PRO A 332 -19.93 -32.12 -7.57
CA PRO A 332 -19.65 -31.46 -6.31
C PRO A 332 -18.56 -32.18 -5.52
N ARG A 333 -17.63 -31.43 -4.95
CA ARG A 333 -16.49 -31.90 -4.14
C ARG A 333 -15.44 -32.73 -4.89
N ASP A 334 -15.52 -32.84 -6.21
CA ASP A 334 -14.40 -33.38 -6.98
C ASP A 334 -13.15 -32.54 -6.71
N ASN A 335 -12.04 -33.22 -6.38
CA ASN A 335 -10.74 -32.61 -6.17
C ASN A 335 -9.98 -32.60 -7.49
N VAL A 336 -9.81 -31.41 -8.07
CA VAL A 336 -9.02 -31.19 -9.27
C VAL A 336 -7.62 -30.74 -8.86
N LYS A 337 -6.62 -31.61 -9.09
CA LYS A 337 -5.21 -31.29 -8.89
C LYS A 337 -4.53 -31.07 -10.23
N ILE A 338 -3.83 -29.96 -10.36
CA ILE A 338 -3.07 -29.57 -11.56
C ILE A 338 -1.61 -29.36 -11.17
N VAL A 339 -0.72 -29.99 -11.92
CA VAL A 339 0.75 -29.85 -11.80
C VAL A 339 1.36 -29.60 -13.17
N SER A 340 2.57 -29.01 -13.23
CA SER A 340 3.33 -28.88 -14.47
C SER A 340 4.40 -29.98 -14.58
N ASP A 341 4.53 -30.60 -15.76
CA ASP A 341 5.68 -31.46 -16.09
C ASP A 341 6.86 -30.68 -16.72
N GLY A 342 6.74 -29.36 -16.87
CA GLY A 342 7.69 -28.50 -17.57
C GLY A 342 7.22 -28.07 -18.97
N LYS A 343 6.26 -28.77 -19.57
CA LYS A 343 5.73 -28.49 -20.91
C LYS A 343 4.20 -28.49 -20.97
N ARG A 344 3.57 -29.34 -20.17
CA ARG A 344 2.14 -29.59 -20.10
C ARG A 344 1.66 -29.44 -18.66
N LYS A 345 0.37 -29.17 -18.54
CA LYS A 345 -0.38 -29.28 -17.30
C LYS A 345 -0.96 -30.68 -17.23
N ILE A 346 -0.66 -31.41 -16.17
CA ILE A 346 -1.22 -32.74 -15.90
C ILE A 346 -2.36 -32.57 -14.91
N ILE A 347 -3.54 -33.08 -15.28
CA ILE A 347 -4.79 -32.88 -14.55
C ILE A 347 -5.22 -34.20 -13.94
N TYR A 348 -5.40 -34.19 -12.63
CA TYR A 348 -5.94 -35.28 -11.85
C TYR A 348 -7.31 -34.89 -11.29
N VAL A 349 -8.26 -35.82 -11.32
CA VAL A 349 -9.54 -35.68 -10.64
C VAL A 349 -9.69 -36.85 -9.68
N ASN A 350 -9.83 -36.54 -8.38
CA ASN A 350 -9.91 -37.52 -7.30
C ASN A 350 -8.75 -38.53 -7.35
N GLY A 351 -7.52 -38.01 -7.55
CA GLY A 351 -6.28 -38.80 -7.60
C GLY A 351 -6.00 -39.51 -8.93
N LYS A 352 -6.97 -39.61 -9.85
CA LYS A 352 -6.79 -40.27 -11.15
C LYS A 352 -6.41 -39.25 -12.22
N LYS A 353 -5.35 -39.50 -13.01
CA LYS A 353 -5.01 -38.67 -14.18
C LYS A 353 -6.17 -38.72 -15.17
N ARG A 354 -6.71 -37.56 -15.55
CA ARG A 354 -7.84 -37.46 -16.48
C ARG A 354 -7.50 -36.78 -17.80
N ALA A 355 -6.54 -35.86 -17.79
CA ALA A 355 -6.14 -35.13 -18.98
C ALA A 355 -4.73 -34.54 -18.85
N GLU A 356 -4.18 -34.12 -19.98
CA GLU A 356 -2.99 -33.28 -20.05
C GLU A 356 -3.13 -32.26 -21.19
N THR A 357 -2.55 -31.07 -21.03
CA THR A 357 -2.68 -30.02 -22.04
C THR A 357 -1.59 -28.96 -21.96
N VAL A 358 -1.20 -28.43 -23.13
CA VAL A 358 -0.33 -27.26 -23.26
C VAL A 358 -1.10 -25.94 -23.07
N GLN A 359 -2.38 -25.89 -23.45
CA GLN A 359 -3.22 -24.70 -23.31
C GLN A 359 -3.60 -24.43 -21.85
N GLY A 360 -3.87 -23.18 -21.50
CA GLY A 360 -4.48 -22.83 -20.21
C GLY A 360 -5.81 -23.56 -20.00
N VAL A 361 -6.19 -23.77 -18.75
CA VAL A 361 -7.49 -24.37 -18.38
C VAL A 361 -8.27 -23.45 -17.46
N THR A 362 -9.58 -23.39 -17.64
CA THR A 362 -10.48 -22.55 -16.87
C THR A 362 -11.43 -23.41 -16.06
N TYR A 363 -11.40 -23.26 -14.74
CA TYR A 363 -12.34 -23.86 -13.81
C TYR A 363 -13.50 -22.89 -13.56
N LYS A 364 -14.74 -23.38 -13.71
CA LYS A 364 -15.97 -22.63 -13.42
C LYS A 364 -16.96 -23.54 -12.71
N SER A 365 -17.44 -23.11 -11.55
CA SER A 365 -18.51 -23.78 -10.81
C SER A 365 -19.88 -23.15 -11.11
N LYS A 366 -20.95 -23.93 -10.92
CA LYS A 366 -22.32 -23.50 -11.23
C LYS A 366 -22.83 -22.44 -10.23
N ASP A 367 -22.37 -22.51 -8.99
CA ASP A 367 -22.67 -21.54 -7.91
C ASP A 367 -21.70 -20.35 -7.85
N ASN A 368 -20.82 -20.21 -8.85
CA ASN A 368 -19.84 -19.13 -8.95
C ASN A 368 -18.86 -19.08 -7.76
N LYS A 369 -18.63 -20.20 -7.04
CA LYS A 369 -17.68 -20.30 -5.92
C LYS A 369 -16.64 -21.40 -6.17
N ILE A 370 -15.36 -21.06 -6.03
CA ILE A 370 -14.21 -21.94 -6.27
C ILE A 370 -13.34 -21.99 -5.03
N ILE A 371 -13.12 -23.17 -4.47
CA ILE A 371 -12.29 -23.38 -3.28
C ILE A 371 -10.89 -23.79 -3.74
N VAL A 372 -9.86 -23.05 -3.33
CA VAL A 372 -8.46 -23.37 -3.65
C VAL A 372 -7.80 -24.06 -2.47
N THR A 373 -7.73 -25.38 -2.49
CA THR A 373 -7.25 -26.17 -1.35
C THR A 373 -5.72 -26.24 -1.23
N SER A 374 -4.99 -25.83 -2.27
CA SER A 374 -3.53 -25.66 -2.21
C SER A 374 -3.10 -24.34 -1.54
N LEU A 375 -4.04 -23.48 -1.16
CA LEU A 375 -3.79 -22.22 -0.50
C LEU A 375 -4.37 -22.17 0.91
N ARG A 376 -3.79 -21.28 1.72
CA ARG A 376 -4.34 -20.79 2.98
C ARG A 376 -4.34 -19.27 2.94
N ARG A 377 -5.43 -18.68 3.39
CA ARG A 377 -5.61 -17.24 3.53
C ARG A 377 -6.27 -16.94 4.88
N GLY A 378 -6.39 -15.65 5.20
CA GLY A 378 -6.98 -15.19 6.44
C GLY A 378 -5.96 -15.00 7.56
N HIS A 379 -6.28 -14.14 8.52
CA HIS A 379 -5.42 -13.84 9.67
C HIS A 379 -4.98 -15.07 10.45
N ARG A 380 -5.83 -16.11 10.53
CA ARG A 380 -5.50 -17.37 11.20
C ARG A 380 -4.88 -18.44 10.28
N LYS A 381 -4.90 -18.24 8.95
CA LYS A 381 -4.39 -19.19 7.92
C LYS A 381 -4.93 -20.63 8.02
N THR A 382 -6.08 -20.83 8.64
CA THR A 382 -6.65 -22.17 8.87
C THR A 382 -7.66 -22.59 7.80
N THR A 383 -8.18 -21.66 7.01
CA THR A 383 -9.25 -21.92 6.04
C THR A 383 -8.75 -21.93 4.60
N TYR A 384 -9.48 -22.65 3.75
CA TYR A 384 -9.29 -22.61 2.30
C TYR A 384 -10.00 -21.38 1.74
N PRO A 385 -9.31 -20.53 0.96
CA PRO A 385 -9.96 -19.38 0.34
C PRO A 385 -11.00 -19.81 -0.69
N VAL A 386 -12.10 -19.06 -0.75
CA VAL A 386 -13.19 -19.25 -1.71
C VAL A 386 -13.23 -18.05 -2.65
N TYR A 387 -13.07 -18.27 -3.95
CA TYR A 387 -13.05 -17.22 -4.96
C TYR A 387 -14.35 -17.23 -5.77
N ARG A 388 -14.79 -16.04 -6.20
CA ARG A 388 -15.91 -15.88 -7.13
C ARG A 388 -15.43 -15.88 -8.58
N GLY A 389 -16.33 -16.11 -9.54
CA GLY A 389 -16.00 -16.08 -10.96
C GLY A 389 -15.37 -17.37 -11.48
N THR A 390 -14.30 -17.22 -12.25
CA THR A 390 -13.55 -18.36 -12.83
C THR A 390 -12.09 -18.35 -12.41
N MET A 391 -11.47 -19.52 -12.41
CA MET A 391 -10.03 -19.66 -12.15
C MET A 391 -9.33 -20.21 -13.39
N GLU A 392 -8.52 -19.38 -14.03
CA GLU A 392 -7.62 -19.79 -15.10
C GLU A 392 -6.31 -20.30 -14.49
N VAL A 393 -5.84 -21.45 -14.97
CA VAL A 393 -4.55 -22.03 -14.61
C VAL A 393 -3.70 -22.19 -15.87
N LYS A 394 -2.53 -21.56 -15.86
CA LYS A 394 -1.57 -21.60 -16.97
C LYS A 394 -0.16 -21.92 -16.48
N LEU A 395 0.72 -22.28 -17.42
CA LEU A 395 2.14 -22.45 -17.11
C LEU A 395 2.76 -21.09 -16.74
N SER A 396 3.71 -21.12 -15.81
CA SER A 396 4.50 -19.93 -15.53
C SER A 396 5.51 -19.66 -16.63
N LYS A 397 5.64 -18.38 -16.99
CA LYS A 397 6.65 -17.89 -17.93
C LYS A 397 8.04 -17.80 -17.32
N THR A 398 8.16 -17.80 -15.99
CA THR A 398 9.43 -17.65 -15.26
C THR A 398 9.97 -18.96 -14.73
N ASN A 399 9.12 -19.99 -14.60
CA ASN A 399 9.50 -21.31 -14.15
C ASN A 399 8.60 -22.35 -14.82
N SER A 400 9.14 -23.11 -15.77
CA SER A 400 8.36 -24.07 -16.55
C SER A 400 7.72 -25.18 -15.70
N LYS A 401 8.29 -25.51 -14.53
CA LYS A 401 7.73 -26.47 -13.57
C LYS A 401 6.69 -25.86 -12.61
N ALA A 402 6.35 -24.58 -12.77
CA ALA A 402 5.34 -23.90 -11.97
C ALA A 402 4.11 -23.47 -12.78
N LEU A 403 3.05 -23.16 -12.06
CA LEU A 403 1.75 -22.71 -12.56
C LEU A 403 1.47 -21.28 -12.09
N ARG A 404 0.67 -20.56 -12.88
CA ARG A 404 0.04 -19.29 -12.48
C ARG A 404 -1.46 -19.50 -12.36
N MET A 405 -2.04 -18.95 -11.30
CA MET A 405 -3.48 -18.87 -11.10
C MET A 405 -3.94 -17.44 -11.36
N ILE A 406 -4.96 -17.28 -12.20
CA ILE A 406 -5.61 -16.00 -12.48
C ILE A 406 -7.09 -16.14 -12.20
N ASN A 407 -7.59 -15.37 -11.26
CA ASN A 407 -9.01 -15.29 -10.99
C ASN A 407 -9.64 -14.19 -11.85
N GLU A 408 -10.58 -14.55 -12.73
CA GLU A 408 -11.40 -13.60 -13.46
C GLU A 408 -12.78 -13.51 -12.81
N VAL A 409 -13.14 -12.31 -12.35
CA VAL A 409 -14.29 -12.08 -11.46
C VAL A 409 -14.94 -10.75 -11.79
N ASN A 410 -16.25 -10.60 -11.52
CA ASN A 410 -16.96 -9.34 -11.69
C ASN A 410 -16.39 -8.27 -10.73
N MET A 411 -16.30 -7.01 -11.14
CA MET A 411 -15.68 -5.94 -10.33
C MET A 411 -16.33 -5.81 -8.94
N GLU A 412 -17.65 -5.92 -8.87
CA GLU A 412 -18.36 -5.82 -7.58
C GLU A 412 -18.17 -7.06 -6.70
N ASP A 413 -18.09 -8.26 -7.31
CA ASP A 413 -17.77 -9.50 -6.60
C ASP A 413 -16.32 -9.50 -6.08
N TYR A 414 -15.39 -8.90 -6.83
CA TYR A 414 -14.01 -8.69 -6.41
C TYR A 414 -13.96 -7.85 -5.12
N LEU A 415 -14.74 -6.76 -5.07
CA LEU A 415 -14.78 -5.88 -3.90
C LEU A 415 -15.32 -6.56 -2.65
N LEU A 416 -16.21 -7.57 -2.77
CA LEU A 416 -16.68 -8.35 -1.62
C LEU A 416 -15.52 -8.99 -0.85
N GLN A 417 -14.41 -9.28 -1.51
CA GLN A 417 -13.23 -9.90 -0.91
C GLN A 417 -12.06 -8.94 -0.70
N VAL A 418 -12.08 -7.75 -1.32
CA VAL A 418 -11.10 -6.68 -1.05
C VAL A 418 -11.49 -5.91 0.20
N LEU A 419 -12.73 -5.43 0.27
CA LEU A 419 -13.15 -4.52 1.32
C LEU A 419 -12.91 -5.05 2.75
N PRO A 420 -13.38 -6.28 3.10
CA PRO A 420 -13.10 -6.84 4.42
C PRO A 420 -11.62 -7.21 4.64
N SER A 421 -10.83 -7.32 3.57
CA SER A 421 -9.39 -7.58 3.66
C SER A 421 -8.58 -6.31 3.94
N GLU A 422 -9.15 -5.13 3.66
CA GLU A 422 -8.48 -3.84 3.75
C GLU A 422 -8.97 -3.00 4.94
N MET A 423 -10.28 -3.01 5.22
CA MET A 423 -10.89 -2.18 6.26
C MET A 423 -11.82 -3.03 7.15
N PRO A 424 -11.66 -2.98 8.49
CA PRO A 424 -12.54 -3.69 9.41
C PRO A 424 -14.00 -3.25 9.30
N GLU A 425 -14.94 -4.19 9.50
CA GLU A 425 -16.37 -3.89 9.54
C GLU A 425 -16.73 -2.83 10.60
N SER A 426 -16.00 -2.83 11.73
CA SER A 426 -16.20 -1.90 12.83
C SER A 426 -15.92 -0.44 12.51
N PHE A 427 -15.40 -0.11 11.32
CA PHE A 427 -15.15 1.27 10.89
C PHE A 427 -16.42 1.98 10.38
N GLY A 428 -17.54 1.27 10.31
CA GLY A 428 -18.84 1.86 9.98
C GLY A 428 -19.07 2.04 8.48
N LEU A 429 -20.34 2.26 8.13
CA LEU A 429 -20.82 2.19 6.74
C LEU A 429 -20.19 3.25 5.83
N GLU A 430 -20.07 4.50 6.28
CA GLU A 430 -19.57 5.60 5.43
C GLU A 430 -18.06 5.49 5.17
N ALA A 431 -17.26 5.03 6.14
CA ALA A 431 -15.86 4.73 5.92
C ALA A 431 -15.68 3.56 4.94
N LEU A 432 -16.48 2.50 5.09
CA LEU A 432 -16.48 1.35 4.17
C LEU A 432 -16.92 1.75 2.75
N LYS A 433 -17.88 2.67 2.61
CA LYS A 433 -18.25 3.24 1.30
C LYS A 433 -17.10 4.01 0.66
N ALA A 434 -16.39 4.84 1.44
CA ALA A 434 -15.22 5.57 0.94
C ALA A 434 -14.14 4.58 0.49
N GLN A 435 -13.86 3.54 1.29
CA GLN A 435 -12.95 2.47 0.94
C GLN A 435 -13.39 1.72 -0.32
N ALA A 436 -14.68 1.46 -0.51
CA ALA A 436 -15.19 0.76 -1.68
C ALA A 436 -14.96 1.56 -2.97
N VAL A 437 -15.22 2.87 -2.93
CA VAL A 437 -14.96 3.77 -4.07
C VAL A 437 -13.45 3.87 -4.35
N ALA A 438 -12.62 4.05 -3.33
CA ALA A 438 -11.16 4.09 -3.47
C ALA A 438 -10.63 2.77 -4.04
N ALA A 439 -11.08 1.64 -3.52
CA ALA A 439 -10.65 0.32 -3.97
C ALA A 439 -11.03 0.05 -5.43
N ARG A 440 -12.29 0.35 -5.81
CA ARG A 440 -12.77 0.23 -7.20
C ARG A 440 -11.98 1.12 -8.14
N THR A 441 -11.71 2.36 -7.73
CA THR A 441 -10.97 3.33 -8.54
C THR A 441 -9.53 2.88 -8.77
N TYR A 442 -8.86 2.40 -7.73
CA TYR A 442 -7.51 1.83 -7.84
C TYR A 442 -7.47 0.66 -8.82
N ALA A 443 -8.39 -0.30 -8.66
CA ALA A 443 -8.46 -1.48 -9.51
C ALA A 443 -8.73 -1.10 -10.97
N LEU A 444 -9.55 -0.08 -11.21
CA LEU A 444 -9.82 0.46 -12.53
C LEU A 444 -8.63 1.23 -13.12
N ASN A 445 -7.86 1.96 -12.31
CA ASN A 445 -6.63 2.60 -12.75
C ASN A 445 -5.61 1.55 -13.23
N ASP A 446 -5.36 0.48 -12.46
CA ASP A 446 -4.47 -0.62 -12.85
C ASP A 446 -4.98 -1.37 -14.09
N TYR A 447 -6.31 -1.52 -14.24
CA TYR A 447 -6.95 -2.08 -15.43
C TYR A 447 -6.55 -1.33 -16.71
N PHE A 448 -6.59 0.01 -16.70
CA PHE A 448 -6.23 0.82 -17.85
C PHE A 448 -4.71 0.92 -18.08
N HIS A 449 -3.92 1.03 -17.02
CA HIS A 449 -2.46 1.19 -17.13
C HIS A 449 -1.74 -0.12 -17.50
N SER A 450 -2.43 -1.26 -17.50
CA SER A 450 -1.88 -2.52 -18.01
C SER A 450 -0.58 -2.95 -17.30
N ARG A 451 -0.44 -2.63 -16.01
CA ARG A 451 0.79 -2.84 -15.20
C ARG A 451 1.30 -4.28 -15.26
N PHE A 452 0.38 -5.26 -15.29
CA PHE A 452 0.68 -6.70 -15.35
C PHE A 452 0.21 -7.36 -16.66
N LYS A 453 0.14 -6.59 -17.75
CA LYS A 453 -0.32 -7.09 -19.07
C LYS A 453 0.55 -8.24 -19.59
N LYS A 454 1.85 -8.23 -19.31
CA LYS A 454 2.77 -9.32 -19.73
C LYS A 454 2.45 -10.63 -19.01
N GLU A 455 1.95 -10.55 -17.80
CA GLU A 455 1.55 -11.64 -16.93
C GLU A 455 0.09 -12.07 -17.17
N GLY A 456 -0.73 -11.22 -17.81
CA GLY A 456 -2.07 -11.51 -18.28
C GLY A 456 -3.18 -11.29 -17.24
N PHE A 457 -2.93 -10.41 -16.27
CA PHE A 457 -3.90 -9.96 -15.27
C PHE A 457 -3.79 -8.45 -15.05
N HIS A 458 -4.73 -7.86 -14.31
CA HIS A 458 -4.80 -6.41 -14.07
C HIS A 458 -4.22 -6.02 -12.71
N VAL A 459 -4.46 -6.84 -11.68
CA VAL A 459 -4.02 -6.60 -10.28
C VAL A 459 -3.51 -7.90 -9.65
N ILE A 460 -2.83 -7.79 -8.50
CA ILE A 460 -2.33 -8.93 -7.71
C ILE A 460 -3.01 -8.98 -6.33
N ASP A 461 -3.14 -10.17 -5.73
CA ASP A 461 -3.87 -10.40 -4.48
C ASP A 461 -3.12 -10.02 -3.18
N ASP A 462 -2.21 -9.04 -3.24
CA ASP A 462 -1.42 -8.56 -2.10
C ASP A 462 -1.18 -7.04 -2.13
N THR A 463 -0.49 -6.52 -1.12
CA THR A 463 -0.18 -5.09 -0.94
C THR A 463 0.53 -4.38 -2.10
N ARG A 464 1.04 -5.10 -3.11
CA ARG A 464 1.57 -4.48 -4.34
C ARG A 464 0.44 -3.92 -5.22
N SER A 465 -0.77 -4.49 -5.08
CA SER A 465 -2.04 -3.91 -5.51
C SER A 465 -2.93 -3.71 -4.27
N GLN A 466 -3.84 -4.63 -3.98
CA GLN A 466 -4.77 -4.58 -2.86
C GLN A 466 -4.94 -5.97 -2.27
N MET A 467 -5.14 -6.06 -0.96
CA MET A 467 -5.40 -7.34 -0.32
C MET A 467 -6.71 -7.94 -0.84
N TYR A 468 -6.67 -9.20 -1.26
CA TYR A 468 -7.83 -9.90 -1.82
C TYR A 468 -7.97 -11.28 -1.16
N ASN A 469 -9.16 -11.55 -0.60
CA ASN A 469 -9.50 -12.83 0.05
C ASN A 469 -8.67 -13.11 1.31
N ASN A 470 -8.45 -12.08 2.14
CA ASN A 470 -7.74 -12.17 3.42
C ASN A 470 -8.66 -11.86 4.64
N GLY A 471 -9.88 -11.39 4.40
CA GLY A 471 -10.95 -11.26 5.38
C GLY A 471 -12.25 -11.90 4.87
N ASP A 472 -13.13 -12.28 5.78
CA ASP A 472 -14.43 -12.87 5.45
C ASP A 472 -15.41 -11.80 4.93
N GLU A 473 -16.24 -12.16 3.95
CA GLU A 473 -17.33 -11.30 3.47
C GLU A 473 -18.27 -10.98 4.65
N ASN A 474 -18.62 -9.70 4.82
CA ASN A 474 -19.54 -9.28 5.89
C ASN A 474 -20.68 -8.38 5.36
N PRO A 475 -21.81 -8.29 6.09
CA PRO A 475 -23.00 -7.58 5.64
C PRO A 475 -22.76 -6.08 5.43
N THR A 476 -22.01 -5.42 6.31
CA THR A 476 -21.80 -3.97 6.23
C THR A 476 -20.93 -3.60 5.03
N SER A 477 -19.85 -4.32 4.79
CA SER A 477 -19.01 -4.19 3.59
C SER A 477 -19.82 -4.46 2.32
N THR A 478 -20.66 -5.50 2.32
CA THR A 478 -21.55 -5.81 1.20
C THR A 478 -22.52 -4.67 0.92
N LYS A 479 -23.10 -4.08 1.96
CA LYS A 479 -24.00 -2.92 1.85
C LYS A 479 -23.26 -1.70 1.29
N ALA A 480 -22.06 -1.40 1.78
CA ALA A 480 -21.23 -0.30 1.29
C ALA A 480 -20.92 -0.42 -0.21
N ILE A 481 -20.58 -1.63 -0.68
CA ILE A 481 -20.31 -1.90 -2.11
C ILE A 481 -21.56 -1.67 -2.95
N LYS A 482 -22.72 -2.18 -2.51
CA LYS A 482 -24.00 -1.99 -3.21
C LYS A 482 -24.42 -0.53 -3.29
N GLU A 483 -24.32 0.23 -2.20
CA GLU A 483 -24.70 1.64 -2.18
C GLU A 483 -23.72 2.55 -2.93
N THR A 484 -22.53 2.06 -3.24
CA THR A 484 -21.52 2.75 -4.07
C THR A 484 -21.30 2.05 -5.42
N TYR A 485 -22.29 1.29 -5.89
CA TYR A 485 -22.17 0.47 -7.10
C TYR A 485 -21.62 1.28 -8.29
N GLY A 486 -20.50 0.79 -8.84
CA GLY A 486 -19.79 1.43 -9.96
C GLY A 486 -19.19 2.81 -9.68
N GLN A 487 -19.32 3.39 -8.48
CA GLN A 487 -18.77 4.72 -8.17
C GLN A 487 -17.23 4.67 -8.14
N VAL A 488 -16.60 5.56 -8.90
CA VAL A 488 -15.15 5.75 -9.00
C VAL A 488 -14.78 7.23 -9.03
N MET A 489 -13.54 7.56 -8.67
CA MET A 489 -12.99 8.92 -8.71
C MET A 489 -12.18 9.16 -9.98
N LEU A 490 -12.47 10.25 -10.68
CA LEU A 490 -11.79 10.64 -11.91
C LEU A 490 -11.14 12.02 -11.77
N TYR A 491 -9.93 12.15 -12.30
CA TYR A 491 -9.26 13.42 -12.58
C TYR A 491 -9.13 13.57 -14.09
N GLU A 492 -9.59 14.68 -14.65
CA GLU A 492 -9.61 14.92 -16.12
C GLU A 492 -10.21 13.75 -16.91
N GLY A 493 -11.29 13.16 -16.40
CA GLY A 493 -12.00 12.04 -17.03
C GLY A 493 -11.34 10.67 -16.91
N LYS A 494 -10.15 10.57 -16.28
CA LYS A 494 -9.41 9.32 -16.10
C LYS A 494 -9.45 8.84 -14.64
N PRO A 495 -9.56 7.52 -14.37
CA PRO A 495 -9.47 6.99 -13.01
C PRO A 495 -8.17 7.37 -12.34
N ILE A 496 -8.24 7.95 -11.14
CA ILE A 496 -7.06 8.33 -10.38
C ILE A 496 -6.32 7.10 -9.82
N ASP A 497 -5.05 7.28 -9.45
CA ASP A 497 -4.37 6.30 -8.59
C ASP A 497 -4.85 6.45 -7.14
N ALA A 498 -5.97 5.81 -6.79
CA ALA A 498 -6.65 5.98 -5.50
C ALA A 498 -5.94 5.24 -4.35
N LYS A 499 -4.71 5.67 -4.02
CA LYS A 499 -3.93 5.12 -2.91
C LYS A 499 -4.60 5.36 -1.56
N TYR A 500 -4.40 4.45 -0.62
CA TYR A 500 -4.86 4.57 0.77
C TYR A 500 -3.89 3.82 1.68
N TYR A 501 -3.93 4.14 2.98
CA TYR A 501 -3.04 3.58 3.98
C TYR A 501 -3.71 3.55 5.36
N SER A 502 -3.14 2.79 6.30
CA SER A 502 -3.81 2.52 7.57
C SER A 502 -4.02 3.77 8.44
N THR A 503 -2.95 4.37 8.94
CA THR A 503 -3.03 5.41 9.98
C THR A 503 -2.18 6.61 9.62
N SER A 504 -2.71 7.83 9.75
CA SER A 504 -1.94 9.07 9.60
C SER A 504 -1.02 9.34 10.78
N SER A 505 0.07 10.05 10.52
CA SER A 505 0.93 10.65 11.54
C SER A 505 0.42 12.00 12.05
N GLY A 506 -0.71 12.47 11.54
CA GLY A 506 -1.17 13.87 11.57
C GLY A 506 -1.07 14.55 10.21
N TYR A 507 -0.31 13.99 9.28
CA TYR A 507 -0.18 14.48 7.90
C TYR A 507 -0.25 13.33 6.88
N GLY A 508 -0.64 13.65 5.66
CA GLY A 508 -0.52 12.82 4.46
C GLY A 508 0.58 13.35 3.55
N ALA A 509 1.29 12.46 2.86
CA ALA A 509 2.34 12.79 1.89
C ALA A 509 1.77 12.92 0.48
N ALA A 510 2.37 13.84 -0.29
CA ALA A 510 2.21 13.87 -1.74
C ALA A 510 2.89 12.66 -2.39
N ALA A 511 2.33 12.15 -3.49
CA ALA A 511 2.80 10.92 -4.14
C ALA A 511 4.28 10.97 -4.58
N HIS A 512 4.71 12.08 -5.17
CA HIS A 512 6.08 12.28 -5.70
C HIS A 512 7.17 12.32 -4.61
N ASN A 513 6.78 12.41 -3.33
CA ASN A 513 7.71 12.27 -2.19
C ASN A 513 7.94 10.81 -1.81
N ILE A 514 7.09 9.89 -2.26
CA ILE A 514 7.17 8.46 -1.97
C ILE A 514 7.66 7.68 -3.19
N TRP A 515 7.18 8.01 -4.40
CA TRP A 515 7.46 7.27 -5.64
C TRP A 515 8.01 8.13 -6.78
#